data_AF-A0A352WNA6-F1
#
_entry.id   AF-A0A352WNA6-F1
#
_cell.length_a   1.000
_cell.length_b   1.000
_cell.length_c   1.000
_cell.angle_alpha   90.00
_cell.angle_beta   90.00
_cell.angle_gamma   90.00
#
_symmetry.space_group_name_H-M   'P 1'
#
loop_
_entity.id
_entity.type
_entity.pdbx_description
1 polymer ?
#
loop_
_entity_poly.entity_id
_entity_poly.type
_entity_poly.pdbx_seq_one_letter_code
_entity_poly.pdbx_strand_id
1 'polypeptide(L)'
;LIKAKARLMHDSLMRDFGIAQPRIAVLGLNPHASDNGLMGDEEKRIIAPAIKDLSAEGKFVMGPYPADGFFGAGTHKQFDGVLAMYHDQGLGPFKALSFGNGVNFTAGLPIVRTSPDHGTGFDIAGQGIASPDSLRAAIYMARDIRFNRIAYRELTANPLEIAPPKRKERY
;
A
#
# COMPACT_ATOMS: atom_id res chain seq x y z
N LEU A 1 -9.75 12.31 -0.52
CA LEU A 1 -9.46 11.05 0.20
C LEU A 1 -8.30 10.25 -0.43
N ILE A 2 -8.37 9.90 -1.73
CA ILE A 2 -7.36 9.07 -2.43
C ILE A 2 -5.93 9.57 -2.22
N LYS A 3 -5.65 10.86 -2.50
CA LYS A 3 -4.32 11.44 -2.30
C LYS A 3 -3.80 11.27 -0.87
N ALA A 4 -4.65 11.49 0.12
CA ALA A 4 -4.26 11.33 1.53
C ALA A 4 -3.90 9.87 1.85
N LYS A 5 -4.68 8.90 1.35
CA LYS A 5 -4.40 7.46 1.56
C LYS A 5 -3.15 7.00 0.80
N ALA A 6 -2.94 7.48 -0.42
CA ALA A 6 -1.76 7.16 -1.21
C ALA A 6 -0.48 7.74 -0.58
N ARG A 7 -0.51 9.00 -0.08
CA ARG A 7 0.62 9.58 0.67
C ARG A 7 0.90 8.79 1.95
N LEU A 8 -0.14 8.45 2.71
CA LEU A 8 0.01 7.64 3.92
C LEU A 8 0.64 6.27 3.63
N MET A 9 0.19 5.60 2.56
CA MET A 9 0.75 4.33 2.12
C MET A 9 2.21 4.49 1.68
N HIS A 10 2.51 5.52 0.88
CA HIS A 10 3.86 5.83 0.43
C HIS A 10 4.82 6.05 1.60
N ASP A 11 4.46 6.91 2.55
CA ASP A 11 5.29 7.21 3.71
C ASP A 11 5.49 5.98 4.60
N SER A 12 4.47 5.12 4.68
CA SER A 12 4.56 3.84 5.39
C SER A 12 5.46 2.85 4.67
N LEU A 13 5.38 2.71 3.35
CA LEU A 13 6.28 1.84 2.58
C LEU A 13 7.75 2.26 2.75
N MET A 14 8.02 3.57 2.81
CA MET A 14 9.37 4.06 3.10
C MET A 14 9.79 3.78 4.55
N ARG A 15 9.01 4.26 5.52
CA ARG A 15 9.39 4.28 6.93
C ARG A 15 9.23 2.93 7.63
N ASP A 16 8.12 2.25 7.35
CA ASP A 16 7.72 1.02 8.04
C ASP A 16 8.24 -0.22 7.30
N PHE A 17 8.35 -0.17 5.97
CA PHE A 17 8.81 -1.31 5.14
C PHE A 17 10.18 -1.13 4.48
N GLY A 18 10.85 0.02 4.68
CA GLY A 18 12.23 0.24 4.22
C GLY A 18 12.39 0.42 2.71
N ILE A 19 11.31 0.73 1.98
CA ILE A 19 11.32 0.85 0.53
C ILE A 19 11.64 2.29 0.13
N ALA A 20 12.86 2.54 -0.33
CA ALA A 20 13.33 3.90 -0.61
C ALA A 20 12.52 4.66 -1.68
N GLN A 21 12.02 3.96 -2.71
CA GLN A 21 11.17 4.52 -3.77
C GLN A 21 9.95 3.62 -4.00
N PRO A 22 8.88 3.76 -3.20
CA PRO A 22 7.72 2.88 -3.29
C PRO A 22 6.94 3.07 -4.59
N ARG A 23 6.63 1.96 -5.27
CA ARG A 23 5.73 1.90 -6.42
C ARG A 23 4.36 1.45 -5.97
N ILE A 24 3.37 2.33 -6.11
CA ILE A 24 1.98 2.08 -5.69
C ILE A 24 1.09 1.96 -6.92
N ALA A 25 0.37 0.83 -7.03
CA ALA A 25 -0.73 0.69 -7.97
C ALA A 25 -2.03 1.19 -7.34
N VAL A 26 -2.83 1.94 -8.10
CA VAL A 26 -4.18 2.36 -7.71
C VAL A 26 -5.17 1.63 -8.60
N LEU A 27 -6.16 0.98 -7.99
CA LEU A 27 -7.22 0.31 -8.73
C LEU A 27 -8.32 1.31 -9.13
N GLY A 28 -9.02 1.02 -10.22
CA GLY A 28 -10.28 1.68 -10.56
C GLY A 28 -11.37 1.38 -9.53
N LEU A 29 -12.33 2.28 -9.39
CA LEU A 29 -13.56 2.04 -8.63
C LEU A 29 -14.53 1.18 -9.45
N ASN A 30 -14.67 1.49 -10.73
CA ASN A 30 -15.61 0.84 -11.63
C ASN A 30 -14.99 -0.41 -12.29
N PRO A 31 -15.82 -1.39 -12.71
CA PRO A 31 -15.37 -2.49 -13.56
C PRO A 31 -14.60 -1.97 -14.77
N HIS A 32 -13.56 -2.70 -15.15
CA HIS A 32 -12.67 -2.31 -16.26
C HIS A 32 -12.11 -0.87 -16.18
N ALA A 33 -12.04 -0.28 -14.98
CA ALA A 33 -11.65 1.12 -14.78
C ALA A 33 -12.47 2.08 -15.66
N SER A 34 -13.80 1.90 -15.64
CA SER A 34 -14.82 2.60 -16.42
C SER A 34 -14.90 2.30 -17.91
N ASP A 35 -14.01 1.49 -18.48
CA ASP A 35 -13.98 1.15 -19.91
C ASP A 35 -14.14 2.41 -20.79
N ASN A 36 -13.23 3.38 -20.64
CA ASN A 36 -13.25 4.69 -21.30
C ASN A 36 -14.49 5.56 -21.01
N GLY A 37 -15.18 5.32 -19.90
CA GLY A 37 -16.35 6.09 -19.46
C GLY A 37 -17.68 5.46 -19.83
N LEU A 38 -17.68 4.22 -20.34
CA LEU A 38 -18.90 3.43 -20.55
C LEU A 38 -19.52 2.96 -19.23
N MET A 39 -18.73 2.79 -18.18
CA MET A 39 -19.16 2.36 -16.86
C MET A 39 -18.73 3.36 -15.78
N GLY A 40 -19.50 4.44 -15.61
CA GLY A 40 -19.17 5.51 -14.66
C GLY A 40 -18.06 6.43 -15.16
N ASP A 41 -17.75 7.47 -14.38
CA ASP A 41 -16.78 8.51 -14.74
C ASP A 41 -15.84 8.92 -13.60
N GLU A 42 -15.89 8.23 -12.47
CA GLU A 42 -15.11 8.49 -11.26
C GLU A 42 -13.61 8.39 -11.52
N GLU A 43 -13.17 7.46 -12.37
CA GLU A 43 -11.79 7.31 -12.82
C GLU A 43 -11.28 8.59 -13.45
N LYS A 44 -12.04 9.15 -14.40
CA LYS A 44 -11.67 10.37 -15.12
C LYS A 44 -11.76 11.61 -14.25
N ARG A 45 -12.81 11.74 -13.44
CA ARG A 45 -13.08 12.93 -12.62
C ARG A 45 -12.28 13.00 -11.33
N ILE A 46 -11.97 11.85 -10.72
CA ILE A 46 -11.47 11.78 -9.34
C ILE A 46 -10.14 11.03 -9.27
N ILE A 47 -10.07 9.81 -9.80
CA ILE A 47 -8.92 8.91 -9.56
C ILE A 47 -7.70 9.31 -10.39
N ALA A 48 -7.83 9.43 -11.70
CA ALA A 48 -6.74 9.79 -12.61
C ALA A 48 -6.16 11.19 -12.29
N PRO A 49 -6.95 12.24 -12.00
CA PRO A 49 -6.41 13.51 -11.52
C PRO A 49 -5.62 13.37 -10.22
N ALA A 50 -6.10 12.55 -9.26
CA ALA A 50 -5.38 12.33 -8.02
C ALA A 50 -4.02 11.62 -8.25
N ILE A 51 -3.96 10.65 -9.15
CA ILE A 51 -2.72 9.96 -9.54
C ILE A 51 -1.76 10.94 -10.21
N LYS A 52 -2.24 11.78 -11.13
CA LYS A 52 -1.44 12.81 -11.79
C LYS A 52 -0.81 13.79 -10.80
N ASP A 53 -1.60 14.26 -9.82
CA ASP A 53 -1.10 15.14 -8.77
C ASP A 53 0.02 14.47 -7.94
N LEU A 54 -0.17 13.21 -7.55
CA LEU A 54 0.83 12.46 -6.79
C LEU A 54 2.11 12.21 -7.60
N SER A 55 1.98 11.96 -8.90
CA SER A 55 3.12 11.81 -9.82
C SER A 55 3.88 13.13 -9.96
N ALA A 56 3.18 14.27 -10.05
CA ALA A 56 3.80 15.59 -10.06
C ALA A 56 4.55 15.92 -8.75
N GLU A 57 4.16 15.30 -7.64
CA GLU A 57 4.89 15.34 -6.35
C GLU A 57 6.11 14.39 -6.31
N GLY A 58 6.44 13.70 -7.40
CA GLY A 58 7.55 12.74 -7.48
C GLY A 58 7.25 11.37 -6.86
N LYS A 59 5.99 11.05 -6.55
CA LYS A 59 5.61 9.73 -6.03
C LYS A 59 5.30 8.79 -7.18
N PHE A 60 5.86 7.58 -7.15
CA PHE A 60 5.55 6.54 -8.13
C PHE A 60 4.18 5.92 -7.80
N VAL A 61 3.12 6.60 -8.24
CA VAL A 61 1.74 6.13 -8.17
C VAL A 61 1.21 5.94 -9.59
N MET A 62 0.69 4.77 -9.92
CA MET A 62 0.22 4.42 -11.27
C MET A 62 -1.19 3.82 -11.24
N GLY A 63 -1.93 3.99 -12.34
CA GLY A 63 -3.31 3.54 -12.50
C GLY A 63 -4.20 4.61 -13.15
N PRO A 64 -5.54 4.52 -13.02
CA PRO A 64 -6.27 3.43 -12.37
C PRO A 64 -6.18 2.12 -13.18
N TYR A 65 -5.97 1.00 -12.49
CA TYR A 65 -5.97 -0.33 -13.12
C TYR A 65 -7.30 -1.07 -12.93
N PRO A 66 -7.78 -1.83 -13.92
CA PRO A 66 -8.93 -2.71 -13.75
C PRO A 66 -8.57 -3.85 -12.78
N ALA A 67 -9.33 -3.98 -11.68
CA ALA A 67 -8.94 -4.83 -10.55
C ALA A 67 -8.80 -6.32 -10.92
N ASP A 68 -9.76 -6.85 -11.66
CA ASP A 68 -9.81 -8.24 -12.13
C ASP A 68 -8.58 -8.60 -12.99
N GLY A 69 -8.32 -7.83 -14.05
CA GLY A 69 -7.17 -8.02 -14.91
C GLY A 69 -5.84 -7.78 -14.19
N PHE A 70 -5.80 -6.83 -13.26
CA PHE A 70 -4.61 -6.50 -12.49
C PHE A 70 -4.14 -7.67 -11.62
N PHE A 71 -5.05 -8.33 -10.90
CA PHE A 71 -4.70 -9.51 -10.10
C PHE A 71 -4.56 -10.77 -10.96
N GLY A 72 -5.44 -10.99 -11.93
CA GLY A 72 -5.44 -12.17 -12.80
C GLY A 72 -4.16 -12.31 -13.65
N ALA A 73 -3.61 -11.19 -14.13
CA ALA A 73 -2.35 -11.19 -14.89
C ALA A 73 -1.08 -11.17 -14.00
N GLY A 74 -1.22 -11.14 -12.67
CA GLY A 74 -0.08 -11.06 -11.76
C GLY A 74 0.62 -9.69 -11.73
N THR A 75 -0.01 -8.65 -12.26
CA THR A 75 0.57 -7.29 -12.37
C THR A 75 0.93 -6.71 -11.01
N HIS A 76 0.19 -7.08 -9.95
CA HIS A 76 0.47 -6.71 -8.56
C HIS A 76 1.91 -7.00 -8.12
N LYS A 77 2.59 -8.00 -8.70
CA LYS A 77 3.99 -8.36 -8.37
C LYS A 77 5.01 -7.29 -8.76
N GLN A 78 4.62 -6.34 -9.61
CA GLN A 78 5.48 -5.24 -10.04
C GLN A 78 5.41 -4.02 -9.11
N PHE A 79 4.58 -4.08 -8.07
CA PHE A 79 4.31 -2.98 -7.16
C PHE A 79 4.63 -3.37 -5.73
N ASP A 80 4.96 -2.36 -4.93
CA ASP A 80 5.28 -2.51 -3.52
C ASP A 80 4.05 -2.30 -2.64
N GLY A 81 3.01 -1.64 -3.17
CA GLY A 81 1.70 -1.50 -2.55
C GLY A 81 0.58 -1.39 -3.57
N VAL A 82 -0.61 -1.89 -3.22
CA VAL A 82 -1.82 -1.79 -4.03
C VAL A 82 -2.89 -1.06 -3.23
N LEU A 83 -3.34 0.09 -3.76
CA LEU A 83 -4.42 0.88 -3.20
C LEU A 83 -5.73 0.51 -3.90
N ALA A 84 -6.48 -0.41 -3.26
CA ALA A 84 -7.85 -0.72 -3.63
C ALA A 84 -8.82 0.41 -3.21
N MET A 85 -9.91 0.57 -3.95
CA MET A 85 -10.93 1.59 -3.67
C MET A 85 -11.87 1.20 -2.54
N TYR A 86 -12.09 -0.10 -2.35
CA TYR A 86 -12.93 -0.64 -1.28
C TYR A 86 -12.43 -2.00 -0.79
N HIS A 87 -12.99 -2.46 0.33
CA HIS A 87 -12.51 -3.61 1.11
C HIS A 87 -12.39 -4.90 0.29
N ASP A 88 -13.49 -5.37 -0.28
CA ASP A 88 -13.52 -6.68 -0.95
C ASP A 88 -12.70 -6.72 -2.23
N GLN A 89 -12.51 -5.56 -2.87
CA GLN A 89 -11.67 -5.43 -4.07
C GLN A 89 -10.20 -5.81 -3.79
N GLY A 90 -9.69 -5.43 -2.62
CA GLY A 90 -8.32 -5.73 -2.21
C GLY A 90 -8.21 -7.02 -1.41
N LEU A 91 -9.14 -7.26 -0.48
CA LEU A 91 -9.02 -8.36 0.47
C LEU A 91 -9.28 -9.72 -0.18
N GLY A 92 -10.19 -9.81 -1.15
CA GLY A 92 -10.47 -11.06 -1.86
C GLY A 92 -9.20 -11.64 -2.51
N PRO A 93 -8.52 -10.89 -3.39
CA PRO A 93 -7.24 -11.30 -3.97
C PRO A 93 -6.15 -11.52 -2.93
N PHE A 94 -6.04 -10.66 -1.91
CA PHE A 94 -5.03 -10.82 -0.86
C PHE A 94 -5.16 -12.16 -0.12
N LYS A 95 -6.38 -12.59 0.24
CA LYS A 95 -6.59 -13.86 0.93
C LYS A 95 -6.30 -15.06 0.03
N ALA A 96 -6.66 -14.97 -1.26
CA ALA A 96 -6.32 -16.00 -2.23
C ALA A 96 -4.81 -16.15 -2.44
N LEU A 97 -4.04 -15.07 -2.34
CA LEU A 97 -2.60 -15.06 -2.57
C LEU A 97 -1.76 -15.33 -1.31
N SER A 98 -2.26 -15.01 -0.12
CA SER A 98 -1.48 -15.09 1.14
C SER A 98 -1.55 -16.44 1.86
N PHE A 99 -2.44 -17.35 1.44
CA PHE A 99 -2.60 -18.70 1.99
C PHE A 99 -2.62 -18.76 3.54
N GLY A 100 -3.28 -17.80 4.20
CA GLY A 100 -3.42 -17.75 5.66
C GLY A 100 -2.23 -17.14 6.42
N ASN A 101 -1.17 -16.73 5.73
CA ASN A 101 -0.01 -16.03 6.32
C ASN A 101 -0.12 -14.50 6.27
N GLY A 102 -1.32 -13.98 5.96
CA GLY A 102 -1.59 -12.55 5.95
C GLY A 102 -1.39 -11.90 7.31
N VAL A 103 -0.97 -10.64 7.30
CA VAL A 103 -0.84 -9.78 8.47
C VAL A 103 -1.60 -8.48 8.21
N ASN A 104 -2.46 -8.10 9.16
CA ASN A 104 -3.10 -6.80 9.16
C ASN A 104 -2.19 -5.78 9.83
N PHE A 105 -1.83 -4.72 9.10
CA PHE A 105 -1.00 -3.63 9.59
C PHE A 105 -1.76 -2.29 9.51
N THR A 106 -1.61 -1.45 10.53
CA THR A 106 -2.26 -0.13 10.57
C THR A 106 -1.24 0.99 10.39
N ALA A 107 -1.20 1.54 9.18
CA ALA A 107 -0.36 2.68 8.83
C ALA A 107 -0.83 3.98 9.51
N GLY A 108 0.12 4.87 9.80
CA GLY A 108 -0.16 6.24 10.28
C GLY A 108 -0.22 6.42 11.80
N LEU A 109 -0.22 5.35 12.58
CA LEU A 109 -0.16 5.45 14.03
C LEU A 109 1.25 5.83 14.52
N PRO A 110 1.36 6.54 15.68
CA PRO A 110 2.65 6.82 16.30
C PRO A 110 3.35 5.57 16.81
N ILE A 111 2.60 4.48 17.01
CA ILE A 111 3.07 3.16 17.45
C ILE A 111 3.03 2.15 16.30
N VAL A 112 3.72 1.02 16.47
CA VAL A 112 3.61 -0.12 15.56
C VAL A 112 2.41 -0.97 15.99
N ARG A 113 1.49 -1.25 15.06
CA ARG A 113 0.33 -2.10 15.30
C ARG A 113 0.17 -3.09 14.15
N THR A 114 0.27 -4.37 14.49
CA THR A 114 -0.05 -5.51 13.62
C THR A 114 -1.13 -6.36 14.28
N SER A 115 -1.84 -7.18 13.50
CA SER A 115 -2.77 -8.18 13.99
C SER A 115 -2.85 -9.37 13.02
N PRO A 116 -3.27 -10.55 13.48
CA PRO A 116 -3.54 -11.68 12.58
C PRO A 116 -4.64 -11.35 11.56
N ASP A 117 -4.74 -12.17 10.51
CA ASP A 117 -5.71 -12.03 9.41
C ASP A 117 -6.92 -13.00 9.50
N HIS A 118 -7.05 -13.70 10.63
CA HIS A 118 -8.21 -14.54 10.92
C HIS A 118 -9.12 -13.92 11.99
N GLY A 119 -10.36 -14.43 12.06
CA GLY A 119 -11.34 -14.07 13.08
C GLY A 119 -11.07 -14.75 14.43
N THR A 120 -12.09 -14.75 15.29
CA THR A 120 -12.00 -15.27 16.67
C THR A 120 -11.88 -16.80 16.77
N GLY A 121 -12.31 -17.56 15.75
CA GLY A 121 -12.24 -19.02 15.75
C GLY A 121 -13.03 -19.68 16.88
N PHE A 122 -14.25 -19.21 17.16
CA PHE A 122 -15.07 -19.73 18.26
C PHE A 122 -15.39 -21.22 18.13
N ASP A 123 -15.53 -21.70 16.89
CA ASP A 123 -15.77 -23.09 16.52
C ASP A 123 -14.61 -24.03 16.87
N ILE A 124 -13.39 -23.50 17.06
CA ILE A 124 -12.17 -24.26 17.38
C ILE A 124 -11.58 -23.91 18.76
N ALA A 125 -12.25 -23.03 19.53
CA ALA A 125 -11.77 -22.57 20.81
C ALA A 125 -11.64 -23.73 21.81
N GLY A 126 -10.49 -23.83 22.48
CA GLY A 126 -10.20 -24.90 23.44
C GLY A 126 -9.90 -26.28 22.84
N GLN A 127 -9.94 -26.43 21.51
CA GLN A 127 -9.70 -27.72 20.84
C GLN A 127 -8.22 -28.00 20.55
N GLY A 128 -7.35 -26.98 20.67
CA GLY A 128 -5.90 -27.14 20.42
C GLY A 128 -5.51 -27.25 18.95
N ILE A 129 -6.43 -26.99 18.02
CA ILE A 129 -6.23 -27.14 16.56
C ILE A 129 -5.99 -25.81 15.81
N ALA A 130 -5.98 -24.67 16.51
CA ALA A 130 -5.75 -23.37 15.90
C ALA A 130 -4.29 -23.24 15.42
N SER A 131 -4.08 -22.77 14.18
CA SER A 131 -2.75 -22.43 13.71
C SER A 131 -2.26 -21.11 14.35
N PRO A 132 -1.05 -21.07 14.92
CA PRO A 132 -0.45 -19.85 15.46
C PRO A 132 0.25 -18.99 14.39
N ASP A 133 0.26 -19.40 13.12
CA ASP A 133 1.19 -18.87 12.11
C ASP A 133 0.94 -17.40 11.77
N SER A 134 -0.32 -17.00 11.58
CA SER A 134 -0.67 -15.59 11.30
C SER A 134 -0.33 -14.67 12.48
N LEU A 135 -0.54 -15.12 13.73
CA LEU A 135 -0.14 -14.36 14.90
C LEU A 135 1.39 -14.25 14.99
N ARG A 136 2.12 -15.34 14.73
CA ARG A 136 3.58 -15.35 14.71
C ARG A 136 4.12 -14.39 13.64
N ALA A 137 3.56 -14.43 12.44
CA ALA A 137 3.89 -13.50 11.35
C ALA A 137 3.62 -12.05 11.76
N ALA A 138 2.50 -11.77 12.44
CA ALA A 138 2.19 -10.42 12.92
C ALA A 138 3.20 -9.90 13.96
N ILE A 139 3.67 -10.77 14.86
CA ILE A 139 4.71 -10.44 15.85
C ILE A 139 6.05 -10.15 15.16
N TYR A 140 6.47 -10.99 14.22
CA TYR A 140 7.72 -10.78 13.50
C TYR A 140 7.69 -9.53 12.63
N MET A 141 6.58 -9.29 11.92
CA MET A 141 6.38 -8.05 11.17
C MET A 141 6.47 -6.81 12.07
N ALA A 142 5.91 -6.84 13.28
CA ALA A 142 6.03 -5.72 14.22
C ALA A 142 7.48 -5.47 14.65
N ARG A 143 8.26 -6.54 14.87
CA ARG A 143 9.69 -6.45 15.16
C ARG A 143 10.44 -5.81 13.98
N ASP A 144 10.20 -6.26 12.76
CA ASP A 144 10.88 -5.78 11.56
C ASP A 144 10.56 -4.29 11.30
N ILE A 145 9.27 -3.91 11.39
CA ILE A 145 8.85 -2.50 11.27
C ILE A 145 9.52 -1.63 12.33
N ARG A 146 9.68 -2.10 13.57
CA ARG A 146 10.39 -1.35 14.62
C ARG A 146 11.83 -1.04 14.19
N PHE A 147 12.56 -2.04 13.67
CA PHE A 147 13.93 -1.84 13.20
C PHE A 147 13.99 -0.92 11.99
N ASN A 148 13.07 -1.07 11.03
CA ASN A 148 12.97 -0.16 9.88
C ASN A 148 12.74 1.29 10.30
N ARG A 149 11.86 1.54 11.29
CA ARG A 149 11.63 2.88 11.84
C ARG A 149 12.87 3.49 12.50
N ILE A 150 13.68 2.67 13.18
CA ILE A 150 14.94 3.13 13.79
C ILE A 150 15.92 3.50 12.68
N ALA A 151 16.15 2.60 11.73
CA ALA A 151 17.05 2.83 10.59
C ALA A 151 16.61 4.05 9.77
N TYR A 152 15.31 4.21 9.49
CA TYR A 152 14.77 5.36 8.77
C TYR A 152 15.09 6.67 9.50
N ARG A 153 14.95 6.73 10.83
CA ARG A 153 15.30 7.93 11.62
C ARG A 153 16.78 8.24 11.55
N GLU A 154 17.64 7.23 11.65
CA GLU A 154 19.09 7.41 11.55
C GLU A 154 19.50 7.93 10.16
N LEU A 155 18.97 7.31 9.10
CA LEU A 155 19.27 7.67 7.71
C LEU A 155 18.74 9.06 7.32
N THR A 156 17.67 9.54 7.96
CA THR A 156 17.05 10.83 7.65
C THR A 156 17.41 11.95 8.62
N ALA A 157 18.24 11.68 9.65
CA ALA A 157 18.59 12.66 10.67
C ALA A 157 19.38 13.85 10.12
N ASN A 158 20.30 13.61 9.18
CA ASN A 158 21.19 14.61 8.61
C ASN A 158 21.13 14.56 7.08
N PRO A 159 20.04 15.04 6.45
CA PRO A 159 19.95 15.06 5.00
C PRO A 159 21.02 15.99 4.41
N LEU A 160 21.62 15.57 3.31
CA LEU A 160 22.60 16.37 2.59
C LEU A 160 21.88 17.62 2.03
N GLU A 161 22.40 18.82 2.33
CA GLU A 161 21.83 20.05 1.81
C GLU A 161 22.03 20.12 0.29
N ILE A 162 20.94 19.93 -0.46
CA ILE A 162 20.98 20.08 -1.92
C ILE A 162 20.78 21.55 -2.23
N ALA A 163 21.83 22.21 -2.73
CA ALA A 163 21.73 23.58 -3.22
C ALA A 163 20.66 23.65 -4.32
N PRO A 164 19.77 24.66 -4.32
CA PRO A 164 18.74 24.78 -5.34
C PRO A 164 19.41 24.86 -6.73
N PRO A 165 18.81 24.22 -7.75
CA PRO A 165 19.40 24.21 -9.09
C PRO A 165 19.63 25.66 -9.55
N LYS A 166 20.87 25.98 -9.92
CA LYS A 166 21.22 27.30 -10.50
C LYS A 166 20.27 27.56 -11.66
N ARG A 167 19.42 28.58 -11.53
CA ARG A 167 18.52 29.04 -12.59
C ARG A 167 19.40 29.35 -13.79
N LYS A 168 19.32 28.57 -14.87
CA LYS A 168 19.95 28.93 -16.15
C LYS A 168 19.28 30.23 -16.59
N GLU A 169 19.98 31.35 -16.46
CA GLU A 169 19.63 32.58 -17.15
C GLU A 169 19.57 32.23 -18.63
N ARG A 170 18.37 32.32 -19.20
CA ARG A 170 18.18 32.19 -20.64
C ARG A 170 18.77 33.47 -21.24
N TYR A 171 19.92 33.36 -21.87
CA TYR A 171 20.41 34.34 -22.84
C TYR A 171 19.61 34.20 -24.13
#